data_AF-A0A7J3F9F8-F1
#
_entry.id   AF-A0A7J3F9F8-F1
#
_cell.length_a   1.000
_cell.length_b   1.000
_cell.length_c   1.000
_cell.angle_alpha   90.00
_cell.angle_beta   90.00
_cell.angle_gamma   90.00
#
_symmetry.space_group_name_H-M   'P 1'
#
loop_
_entity.id
_entity.type
_entity.pdbx_description
1 polymer ?
#
loop_
_entity_poly.entity_id
_entity_poly.type
_entity_poly.pdbx_seq_one_letter_code
_entity_poly.pdbx_strand_id
1 'polypeptide(L)'
;AGFLAGSIVTGIIFALFMANSGGLWDNAKKYIEAGAYGGKGSEAHKAAVTGDTVGDPFKDTAGPSLNTMITVMSLVAEVFAPLIILLSI
;
A
#
# COMPACT_ATOMS: atom_id res chain seq x y z
N ALA A 1 -21.24 5.95 -10.40
CA ALA A 1 -21.43 4.96 -9.31
C ALA A 1 -20.47 3.76 -9.42
N GLY A 2 -20.51 2.97 -10.50
CA GLY A 2 -19.71 1.73 -10.61
C GLY A 2 -18.19 1.93 -10.49
N PHE A 3 -17.63 2.99 -11.08
CA PHE A 3 -16.20 3.31 -10.98
C PHE A 3 -15.74 3.53 -9.54
N LEU A 4 -16.45 4.38 -8.77
CA LEU A 4 -16.11 4.69 -7.38
C LEU A 4 -16.18 3.43 -6.49
N ALA A 5 -17.24 2.64 -6.63
CA ALA A 5 -17.38 1.38 -5.89
C ALA A 5 -16.23 0.40 -6.21
N GLY A 6 -15.87 0.27 -7.49
CA GLY A 6 -14.75 -0.57 -7.92
C GLY A 6 -13.41 -0.09 -7.35
N SER A 7 -13.13 1.22 -7.41
CA SER A 7 -11.90 1.81 -6.87
C SER A 7 -11.75 1.65 -5.36
N ILE A 8 -12.85 1.73 -4.61
CA ILE A 8 -12.83 1.52 -3.14
C ILE A 8 -12.46 0.07 -2.82
N VAL A 9 -13.16 -0.89 -3.43
CA VAL A 9 -12.95 -2.32 -3.13
C VAL A 9 -11.53 -2.76 -3.48
N THR A 10 -11.03 -2.39 -4.67
CA THR A 10 -9.66 -2.75 -5.07
C THR A 10 -8.63 -1.99 -4.25
N GLY A 11 -8.86 -0.69 -3.98
CA GLY A 11 -7.94 0.15 -3.24
C GLY A 11 -7.71 -0.32 -1.80
N ILE A 12 -8.77 -0.77 -1.09
CA ILE A 12 -8.64 -1.31 0.28
C ILE A 12 -7.83 -2.60 0.28
N ILE A 13 -8.09 -3.51 -0.67
CA ILE A 13 -7.35 -4.78 -0.77
C ILE A 13 -5.86 -4.50 -1.00
N PHE A 14 -5.53 -3.59 -1.92
CA PHE A 14 -4.14 -3.22 -2.19
C PHE A 14 -3.48 -2.49 -1.02
N ALA A 15 -4.19 -1.60 -0.32
CA ALA A 15 -3.65 -0.88 0.83
C ALA A 15 -3.21 -1.86 1.94
N LEU A 16 -4.04 -2.86 2.24
CA LEU A 16 -3.74 -3.90 3.21
C LEU A 16 -2.58 -4.79 2.76
N PHE A 17 -2.58 -5.20 1.49
CA PHE A 17 -1.51 -6.03 0.94
C PHE A 17 -0.15 -5.33 1.01
N MET A 18 -0.08 -4.06 0.61
CA MET A 18 1.17 -3.29 0.60
C MET A 18 1.70 -3.03 2.01
N ALA A 19 0.83 -2.65 2.94
CA ALA A 19 1.21 -2.44 4.34
C ALA A 19 1.76 -3.72 4.99
N ASN A 20 1.05 -4.85 4.82
CA ASN A 20 1.44 -6.12 5.42
C ASN A 20 2.71 -6.71 4.78
N SER A 21 2.83 -6.66 3.46
CA SER A 21 3.99 -7.22 2.75
C SER A 21 5.26 -6.43 3.06
N GLY A 22 5.20 -5.09 3.01
CA GLY A 22 6.36 -4.26 3.36
C GLY A 22 6.78 -4.41 4.82
N GLY A 23 5.82 -4.49 5.75
CA GLY A 23 6.12 -4.75 7.16
C GLY A 23 6.74 -6.14 7.39
N LEU A 24 6.29 -7.16 6.64
CA LEU A 24 6.84 -8.51 6.74
C LEU A 24 8.30 -8.56 6.26
N TRP A 25 8.63 -7.89 5.16
CA TRP A 25 10.01 -7.83 4.66
C TRP A 25 10.95 -7.09 5.62
N ASP A 26 10.53 -5.97 6.22
CA ASP A 26 11.33 -5.26 7.24
C ASP A 26 11.54 -6.13 8.49
N ASN A 27 10.49 -6.79 8.95
CA ASN A 27 10.58 -7.68 10.11
C ASN A 27 11.46 -8.90 9.85
N ALA A 28 11.40 -9.47 8.63
CA ALA A 28 12.29 -10.56 8.24
C ALA A 28 13.77 -10.12 8.22
N LYS A 29 14.06 -8.92 7.70
CA LYS A 29 15.39 -8.32 7.75
C LYS A 29 15.85 -8.16 9.21
N LYS A 30 15.04 -7.53 10.07
CA LYS A 30 15.35 -7.34 11.50
C LYS A 30 15.57 -8.68 12.25
N TYR A 31 14.81 -9.71 11.91
CA TYR A 31 14.98 -11.05 12.49
C TYR A 31 16.33 -11.67 12.14
N ILE A 32 16.77 -11.54 10.88
CA ILE A 32 18.10 -11.98 10.45
C ILE A 32 19.19 -11.12 11.09
N GLU A 33 18.98 -9.81 11.21
CA GLU A 33 19.89 -8.91 11.91
C GLU A 33 20.09 -9.27 13.39
N ALA A 34 19.08 -9.89 14.02
CA ALA A 34 19.14 -10.36 15.41
C ALA A 34 19.94 -11.68 15.58
N GLY A 35 20.47 -12.26 14.50
CA GLY A 35 21.35 -13.44 14.54
C GLY A 35 20.74 -14.71 13.93
N ALA A 36 19.48 -14.68 13.49
CA ALA A 36 18.92 -15.79 12.73
C ALA A 36 19.57 -15.91 11.33
N TYR A 37 19.63 -17.11 10.79
CA TYR A 37 20.13 -17.38 9.42
C TYR A 37 21.48 -16.73 9.08
N GLY A 38 22.43 -16.79 10.01
CA GLY A 38 23.81 -16.34 9.81
C GLY A 38 24.06 -14.86 10.13
N GLY A 39 23.06 -14.11 10.58
CA GLY A 39 23.26 -12.75 11.09
C GLY A 39 23.59 -11.71 10.02
N LYS A 40 24.02 -10.52 10.47
CA LYS A 40 24.41 -9.41 9.59
C LYS A 40 25.57 -9.80 8.67
N GLY A 41 25.43 -9.46 7.39
CA GLY A 41 26.44 -9.73 6.36
C GLY A 41 26.33 -11.11 5.70
N SER A 42 25.44 -11.99 6.17
CA SER A 42 25.16 -13.27 5.51
C SER A 42 24.45 -13.07 4.17
N GLU A 43 24.46 -14.10 3.31
CA GLU A 43 23.68 -14.08 2.06
C GLU A 43 22.18 -13.92 2.32
N ALA A 44 21.67 -14.50 3.42
CA ALA A 44 20.28 -14.32 3.85
C ALA A 44 19.99 -12.86 4.23
N HIS A 45 20.93 -12.17 4.88
CA HIS A 45 20.79 -10.76 5.21
C HIS A 45 20.72 -9.88 3.95
N LYS A 46 21.59 -10.11 2.96
CA LYS A 46 21.54 -9.37 1.69
C LYS A 46 20.21 -9.55 0.96
N ALA A 47 19.72 -10.80 0.89
CA ALA A 47 18.42 -11.08 0.28
C ALA A 47 17.26 -10.38 1.02
N ALA A 48 17.30 -10.36 2.36
CA ALA A 48 16.29 -9.68 3.16
C ALA A 48 16.34 -8.15 3.02
N VAL A 49 17.54 -7.56 2.87
CA VAL A 49 17.71 -6.14 2.56
C VAL A 49 17.10 -5.79 1.21
N THR A 50 17.28 -6.63 0.18
CA THR A 50 16.61 -6.43 -1.11
C THR A 50 15.08 -6.50 -0.98
N GLY A 51 14.56 -7.45 -0.20
CA GLY A 51 13.12 -7.55 0.07
C GLY A 51 12.56 -6.31 0.78
N ASP A 52 13.25 -5.81 1.80
CA ASP A 52 12.85 -4.58 2.50
C ASP A 52 12.93 -3.34 1.60
N THR A 53 13.94 -3.26 0.74
CA THR A 53 14.06 -2.15 -0.25
C THR A 53 12.87 -2.12 -1.22
N VAL A 54 12.32 -3.30 -1.59
CA VAL A 54 11.09 -3.40 -2.37
C VAL A 54 9.85 -3.06 -1.51
N GLY A 55 9.89 -3.40 -0.23
CA GLY A 55 8.82 -3.18 0.75
C GLY A 55 8.67 -1.74 1.23
N ASP A 56 9.74 -0.93 1.23
CA ASP A 56 9.73 0.46 1.71
C ASP A 56 8.74 1.33 0.92
N PRO A 57 8.74 1.37 -0.43
CA PRO A 57 7.72 2.08 -1.17
C PRO A 57 6.29 1.58 -0.90
N PHE A 58 6.14 0.29 -0.61
CA PHE A 58 4.83 -0.33 -0.36
C PHE A 58 4.24 0.12 0.99
N LYS A 59 5.01 0.02 2.08
CA LYS A 59 4.52 0.33 3.43
C LYS A 59 4.52 1.83 3.75
N ASP A 60 5.47 2.59 3.21
CA ASP A 60 5.67 3.99 3.62
C ASP A 60 5.09 5.01 2.63
N THR A 61 4.83 4.60 1.37
CA THR A 61 4.32 5.52 0.34
C THR A 61 3.00 5.06 -0.25
N ALA A 62 2.99 3.93 -0.97
CA ALA A 62 1.82 3.50 -1.75
C ALA A 62 0.66 3.06 -0.85
N GLY A 63 0.91 2.23 0.16
CA GLY A 63 -0.11 1.73 1.10
C GLY A 63 -0.87 2.86 1.80
N PRO A 64 -0.19 3.80 2.50
CA PRO A 64 -0.85 4.94 3.13
C PRO A 64 -1.59 5.84 2.13
N SER A 65 -1.03 6.06 0.93
CA SER A 65 -1.61 6.94 -0.09
C SER A 65 -2.95 6.43 -0.63
N LEU A 66 -3.15 5.11 -0.69
CA LEU A 66 -4.39 4.51 -1.19
C LEU A 66 -5.60 4.87 -0.32
N ASN A 67 -5.43 4.98 1.01
CA ASN A 67 -6.51 5.37 1.91
C ASN A 67 -6.94 6.84 1.68
N THR A 68 -5.96 7.72 1.54
CA THR A 68 -6.21 9.14 1.23
C THR A 68 -6.85 9.29 -0.15
N MET A 69 -6.36 8.55 -1.15
CA MET A 69 -6.92 8.53 -2.50
C MET A 69 -8.42 8.19 -2.48
N ILE A 70 -8.83 7.13 -1.76
CA ILE A 70 -10.23 6.72 -1.65
C ILE A 70 -11.09 7.85 -1.05
N THR A 71 -10.61 8.48 0.01
CA THR A 71 -11.33 9.56 0.70
C THR A 71 -11.52 10.77 -0.22
N VAL A 72 -10.45 11.20 -0.89
CA VAL A 72 -10.49 12.35 -1.81
C VAL A 72 -11.37 12.07 -3.02
N MET A 73 -11.29 10.87 -3.61
CA MET A 73 -12.14 10.49 -4.74
C MET A 73 -13.63 10.49 -4.36
N SER A 74 -13.96 10.01 -3.15
CA SER A 74 -15.33 9.99 -2.66
C SER A 74 -15.88 11.40 -2.45
N LEU A 75 -15.08 12.29 -1.85
CA LEU A 75 -15.44 13.70 -1.67
C LEU A 75 -15.66 14.42 -3.00
N VAL A 76 -14.76 14.24 -3.98
CA VAL A 76 -14.90 14.86 -5.30
C VAL A 76 -16.14 14.32 -6.02
N ALA A 77 -16.42 13.02 -5.93
CA ALA A 77 -17.61 12.43 -6.52
C ALA A 77 -18.90 13.02 -5.93
N GLU A 78 -18.94 13.26 -4.61
CA GLU A 78 -20.09 13.85 -3.92
C GLU A 78 -20.30 15.33 -4.28
N VAL A 79 -19.24 16.13 -4.27
CA VAL A 79 -19.30 17.56 -4.61
C VAL A 79 -19.79 17.80 -6.05
N PHE A 80 -19.33 16.97 -6.99
CA PHE A 80 -19.67 17.13 -8.40
C PHE A 80 -20.92 16.36 -8.84
N ALA A 81 -21.48 15.50 -7.99
CA ALA A 81 -22.69 14.73 -8.29
C ALA A 81 -23.85 15.56 -8.87
N PRO A 82 -24.29 16.69 -8.25
CA PRO A 82 -25.40 17.48 -8.79
C PRO A 82 -25.07 18.11 -10.15
N LEU A 83 -23.84 18.57 -10.35
CA LEU A 83 -23.40 19.14 -11.63
C LEU A 83 -23.37 18.10 -12.74
N ILE A 84 -22.85 16.90 -12.46
CA ILE A 84 -22.82 15.80 -13.42
C ILE A 84 -24.25 15.39 -13.79
N ILE A 85 -25.16 15.24 -12.81
CA ILE A 85 -26.56 14.91 -13.09
C ILE A 85 -27.22 15.96 -13.99
N LEU A 86 -26.96 17.24 -13.75
CA LEU A 86 -27.50 18.34 -14.55
C LEU A 86 -27.00 18.35 -16.01
N LEU A 87 -25.73 18.02 -16.24
CA LEU A 87 -25.10 18.04 -17.57
C LEU A 87 -25.23 16.73 -18.35
N SER A 88 -25.59 15.63 -17.70
CA SER A 88 -25.67 14.29 -18.30
C SER A 88 -27.06 13.95 -18.88
N ILE A 89 -27.99 14.90 -18.87
CA ILE A 89 -29.33 14.84 -19.47
C ILE A 89 -29.29 15.63 -20.78
#